data_AF-A0A0F9MKZ2-F1
#
_entry.id   AF-A0A0F9MKZ2-F1
#
_cell.length_a   1.000
_cell.length_b   1.000
_cell.length_c   1.000
_cell.angle_alpha   90.00
_cell.angle_beta   90.00
_cell.angle_gamma   90.00
#
_symmetry.space_group_name_H-M   'P 1'
#
loop_
_entity.id
_entity.type
_entity.pdbx_description
1 polymer ?
#
loop_
_entity_poly.entity_id
_entity_poly.type
_entity_poly.pdbx_seq_one_letter_code
_entity_poly.pdbx_strand_id
1 'polypeptide(L)'
;MQKHGLDASQQTRNGFTCQICSESSAGMNWSDQHGEGMCNRCGTPYQLIFYDENENRVEKPPRINIEENWLPVLKQYWEETQQYTGLGTILISRDYPEAVTGQAALDKWLGEHQELIPSDGIASPA
;
A
#
# COMPACT_ATOMS: atom_id res chain seq x y z
N MET A 1 -10.31 -20.53 27.32
CA MET A 1 -9.89 -20.25 25.93
C MET A 1 -9.65 -18.75 25.80
N GLN A 2 -8.40 -18.31 25.92
CA GLN A 2 -8.02 -16.93 25.60
C GLN A 2 -8.13 -16.76 24.09
N LYS A 3 -9.01 -15.85 23.64
CA LYS A 3 -9.12 -15.46 22.23
C LYS A 3 -7.89 -14.62 21.87
N HIS A 4 -6.79 -15.26 21.45
CA HIS A 4 -5.61 -14.57 20.91
C HIS A 4 -5.84 -14.05 19.47
N GLY A 5 -7.07 -13.67 19.13
CA GLY A 5 -7.34 -12.91 17.93
C GLY A 5 -7.05 -11.45 18.23
N LEU A 6 -5.77 -11.05 18.21
CA LEU A 6 -5.44 -9.64 18.03
C LEU A 6 -5.93 -9.27 16.63
N ASP A 7 -7.15 -8.75 16.61
CA ASP A 7 -7.79 -8.15 15.47
C ASP A 7 -6.85 -7.07 14.95
N ALA A 8 -6.12 -7.31 13.86
CA ALA A 8 -5.22 -6.29 13.35
C ALA A 8 -6.01 -5.06 12.82
N SER A 9 -7.34 -5.12 12.77
CA SER A 9 -8.18 -3.93 12.67
C SER A 9 -8.06 -2.99 13.89
N GLN A 10 -7.66 -3.48 15.08
CA GLN A 10 -7.38 -2.62 16.23
C GLN A 10 -6.02 -1.92 16.14
N GLN A 11 -5.00 -2.57 15.58
CA GLN A 11 -3.67 -1.97 15.41
C GLN A 11 -3.70 -0.82 14.37
N THR A 12 -4.60 -0.87 13.40
CA THR A 12 -4.77 0.20 12.39
C THR A 12 -5.70 1.33 12.84
N ARG A 13 -6.53 1.14 13.86
CA ARG A 13 -7.50 2.13 14.34
C ARG A 13 -6.90 3.29 15.14
N ASN A 14 -5.67 3.16 15.65
CA ASN A 14 -5.09 4.17 16.53
C ASN A 14 -3.97 4.96 15.83
N GLY A 15 -4.36 6.05 15.15
CA GLY A 15 -3.42 7.12 14.78
C GLY A 15 -2.54 6.88 13.56
N PHE A 16 -2.81 5.85 12.76
CA PHE A 16 -2.14 5.69 11.47
C PHE A 16 -2.57 6.80 10.49
N THR A 17 -1.58 7.41 9.82
CA THR A 17 -1.78 8.39 8.75
C THR A 17 -1.12 7.86 7.50
N CYS A 18 -1.87 7.73 6.41
CA CYS A 18 -1.32 7.25 5.16
C CYS A 18 -0.25 8.22 4.63
N GLN A 19 0.93 7.71 4.30
CA GLN A 19 2.05 8.51 3.79
C GLN A 19 1.81 9.06 2.37
N ILE A 20 0.79 8.57 1.65
CA ILE A 20 0.45 9.03 0.30
C ILE A 20 -0.72 10.01 0.34
N CYS A 21 -1.87 9.60 0.88
CA CYS A 21 -3.07 10.45 0.87
C CYS A 21 -3.25 11.33 2.10
N SER A 22 -2.36 11.24 3.09
CA SER A 22 -2.39 12.00 4.35
C SER A 22 -3.68 11.84 5.18
N GLU A 23 -4.52 10.86 4.86
CA GLU A 23 -5.73 10.57 5.63
C GLU A 23 -5.36 9.96 6.98
N SER A 24 -5.61 10.71 8.05
CA SER A 24 -5.56 10.22 9.43
C SER A 24 -6.79 9.33 9.66
N SER A 25 -6.62 8.12 10.19
CA SER A 25 -7.67 7.08 10.32
C SER A 25 -8.05 6.36 9.02
N ALA A 26 -7.19 6.43 8.00
CA ALA A 26 -7.33 5.55 6.84
C ALA A 26 -7.47 4.09 7.31
N GLY A 27 -8.65 3.52 7.10
CA GLY A 27 -8.85 2.09 7.28
C GLY A 27 -7.89 1.31 6.37
N MET A 28 -7.55 0.09 6.78
CA MET A 28 -6.78 -0.83 5.96
C MET A 28 -7.65 -2.00 5.53
N ASN A 29 -7.53 -2.39 4.26
CA ASN A 29 -8.09 -3.60 3.70
C ASN A 29 -6.95 -4.61 3.67
N TRP A 30 -7.19 -5.82 4.17
CA TRP A 30 -6.22 -6.90 4.04
C TRP A 30 -5.99 -7.22 2.57
N SER A 31 -4.73 -7.44 2.19
CA SER A 31 -4.43 -8.07 0.91
C SER A 31 -4.34 -9.59 1.10
N ASP A 32 -4.26 -10.32 -0.01
CA ASP A 32 -4.04 -11.77 0.03
C ASP A 32 -2.58 -12.11 0.43
N GLN A 33 -1.70 -11.12 0.49
CA GLN A 33 -0.31 -11.29 0.95
C GLN A 33 -0.25 -11.29 2.47
N HIS A 34 0.47 -12.26 3.02
CA HIS A 34 0.53 -12.48 4.45
C HIS A 34 1.12 -11.26 5.18
N GLY A 35 0.32 -10.67 6.05
CA GLY A 35 0.74 -9.53 6.87
C GLY A 35 0.74 -8.20 6.14
N GLU A 36 0.22 -8.12 4.92
CA GLU A 36 0.09 -6.89 4.16
C GLU A 36 -1.35 -6.38 4.11
N GLY A 37 -1.51 -5.07 3.98
CA GLY A 37 -2.80 -4.44 3.76
C GLY A 37 -2.66 -3.17 2.95
N MET A 38 -3.77 -2.65 2.46
CA MET A 38 -3.84 -1.49 1.60
C MET A 38 -4.63 -0.37 2.27
N CYS A 39 -4.20 0.87 2.10
CA CYS A 39 -4.98 2.03 2.49
C CYS A 39 -6.33 2.03 1.75
N ASN A 40 -7.44 2.07 2.48
CA ASN A 40 -8.79 2.02 1.88
C ASN A 40 -9.09 3.20 0.96
N ARG A 41 -8.33 4.30 1.10
CA ARG A 41 -8.55 5.53 0.34
C ARG A 41 -7.76 5.57 -0.97
N CYS A 42 -6.47 5.26 -0.94
CA CYS A 42 -5.59 5.39 -2.10
C CYS A 42 -5.01 4.06 -2.61
N GLY A 43 -5.27 2.95 -1.94
CA GLY A 43 -4.79 1.62 -2.35
C GLY A 43 -3.30 1.36 -2.11
N THR A 44 -2.57 2.29 -1.48
CA THR A 44 -1.14 2.11 -1.20
C THR A 44 -0.92 0.93 -0.23
N PRO A 45 0.00 0.00 -0.54
CA PRO A 45 0.28 -1.17 0.30
C PRO A 45 1.17 -0.82 1.52
N TYR A 46 0.93 -1.53 2.61
CA TYR A 46 1.64 -1.43 3.88
C TYR A 46 1.88 -2.83 4.46
N GLN A 47 3.07 -3.03 5.05
CA GLN A 47 3.34 -4.13 5.96
C GLN A 47 2.66 -3.84 7.30
N LEU A 48 1.79 -4.75 7.75
CA LEU A 48 1.03 -4.67 8.99
C LEU A 48 1.48 -5.70 10.04
N ILE A 49 1.97 -6.86 9.62
CA ILE A 49 2.49 -7.90 10.53
C ILE A 49 4.00 -8.00 10.38
N PHE A 50 4.72 -8.03 11.49
CA PHE A 50 6.18 -8.12 11.52
C PHE A 50 6.62 -9.32 12.37
N TYR A 51 7.77 -9.86 12.02
CA TYR A 51 8.40 -10.97 12.73
C TYR A 51 9.83 -10.58 13.16
N ASP A 52 10.29 -11.15 14.26
CA ASP A 52 11.71 -11.10 14.67
C ASP A 52 12.54 -12.20 13.97
N GLU A 53 13.82 -12.28 14.31
CA GLU A 53 14.76 -13.28 13.78
C GLU A 53 14.42 -14.75 14.16
N ASN A 54 13.49 -14.95 15.11
CA ASN A 54 13.05 -16.24 15.59
C ASN A 54 11.61 -16.56 15.14
N GLU A 55 11.10 -15.85 14.12
CA GLU A 55 9.74 -15.99 13.58
C GLU A 55 8.61 -15.70 14.60
N ASN A 56 8.92 -14.98 15.70
CA ASN A 56 7.88 -14.51 16.60
C ASN A 56 7.25 -13.23 16.07
N ARG A 57 5.92 -13.14 16.13
CA ARG A 57 5.22 -11.89 15.79
C ARG A 57 5.63 -10.79 16.75
N VAL A 58 6.02 -9.64 16.22
CA VAL A 58 6.35 -8.43 16.98
C VAL A 58 5.41 -7.29 16.64
N GLU A 59 5.12 -6.44 17.63
CA GLU A 59 4.32 -5.23 17.42
C GLU A 59 5.19 -4.10 16.91
N LYS A 60 4.87 -3.60 15.72
CA LYS A 60 5.49 -2.44 15.08
C LYS A 60 4.41 -1.61 14.40
N PRO A 61 4.60 -0.29 14.21
CA PRO A 61 3.68 0.51 13.42
C PRO A 61 3.64 0.00 11.97
N PRO A 62 2.52 0.21 11.24
CA PRO A 62 2.47 -0.05 9.81
C PRO A 62 3.63 0.62 9.07
N ARG A 63 4.27 -0.11 8.16
CA ARG A 63 5.35 0.41 7.31
C ARG A 63 4.90 0.37 5.87
N ILE A 64 5.02 1.48 5.15
CA ILE A 64 4.72 1.51 3.71
C ILE A 64 5.56 0.45 2.98
N ASN A 65 4.91 -0.33 2.10
CA ASN A 65 5.57 -1.37 1.32
C ASN A 65 5.88 -0.85 -0.10
N ILE A 66 6.56 0.30 -0.16
CA ILE A 66 6.96 1.00 -1.38
C ILE A 66 8.37 1.57 -1.15
N GLU A 67 9.21 1.55 -2.19
CA GLU A 67 10.54 2.17 -2.14
C GLU A 67 10.45 3.68 -1.88
N GLU A 68 11.38 4.22 -1.08
CA GLU A 68 11.29 5.61 -0.60
C GLU A 68 11.34 6.66 -1.72
N ASN A 69 12.09 6.38 -2.80
CA ASN A 69 12.23 7.24 -3.97
C ASN A 69 10.93 7.35 -4.80
N TRP A 70 10.00 6.38 -4.68
CA TRP A 70 8.69 6.42 -5.33
C TRP A 70 7.65 7.22 -4.53
N LEU A 71 7.89 7.50 -3.25
CA LEU A 71 6.92 8.18 -2.40
C LEU A 71 6.53 9.58 -2.92
N PRO A 72 7.46 10.45 -3.39
CA PRO A 72 7.09 11.74 -3.95
C PRO A 72 6.21 11.62 -5.19
N VAL A 73 6.51 10.65 -6.06
CA VAL A 73 5.78 10.40 -7.32
C VAL A 73 4.34 9.99 -7.02
N LEU A 74 4.15 9.05 -6.09
CA LEU A 74 2.82 8.56 -5.72
C LEU A 74 2.00 9.59 -4.97
N LYS A 75 2.65 10.46 -4.18
CA LYS A 75 1.97 11.62 -3.57
C LYS A 75 1.46 12.57 -4.64
N GLN A 76 2.30 12.92 -5.60
CA GLN A 76 1.90 13.82 -6.69
C GLN A 76 0.76 13.22 -7.52
N TYR A 77 0.86 11.94 -7.90
CA TYR A 77 -0.22 11.22 -8.58
C TYR A 77 -1.54 11.30 -7.78
N TRP A 78 -1.49 11.06 -6.48
CA TRP A 78 -2.68 11.13 -5.63
C TRP A 78 -3.25 12.56 -5.53
N GLU A 79 -2.40 13.57 -5.39
CA GLU A 79 -2.80 14.98 -5.30
C GLU A 79 -3.51 15.44 -6.59
N GLU A 80 -3.02 15.02 -7.74
CA GLU A 80 -3.57 15.40 -9.05
C GLU A 80 -4.84 14.63 -9.40
N THR A 81 -4.87 13.32 -9.12
CA THR A 81 -5.91 12.43 -9.66
C THR A 81 -6.94 12.00 -8.62
N GLN A 82 -6.55 11.94 -7.35
CA GLN A 82 -7.30 11.29 -6.26
C GLN A 82 -7.77 9.87 -6.61
N GLN A 83 -7.03 9.17 -7.47
CA GLN A 83 -7.33 7.80 -7.91
C GLN A 83 -6.50 6.78 -7.15
N TYR A 84 -6.99 5.53 -7.10
CA TYR A 84 -6.25 4.42 -6.52
C TYR A 84 -4.90 4.25 -7.21
N THR A 85 -3.84 3.95 -6.45
CA THR A 85 -2.52 3.64 -7.01
C THR A 85 -2.48 2.24 -7.62
N GLY A 86 -3.36 1.33 -7.19
CA GLY A 86 -3.42 -0.05 -7.71
C GLY A 86 -2.18 -0.91 -7.45
N LEU A 87 -1.29 -0.48 -6.54
CA LEU A 87 0.00 -1.14 -6.27
C LEU A 87 -0.11 -2.32 -5.30
N GLY A 88 -1.31 -2.66 -4.83
CA GLY A 88 -1.53 -3.80 -3.95
C GLY A 88 -1.74 -5.09 -4.72
N THR A 89 -1.19 -6.19 -4.21
CA THR A 89 -1.36 -7.52 -4.82
C THR A 89 -2.70 -8.11 -4.44
N ILE A 90 -3.42 -8.61 -5.44
CA ILE A 90 -4.72 -9.26 -5.30
C ILE A 90 -4.72 -10.51 -6.15
N LEU A 91 -5.00 -11.67 -5.55
CA LEU A 91 -4.92 -12.96 -6.22
C LEU A 91 -5.99 -13.08 -7.33
N ILE A 92 -7.15 -12.46 -7.13
CA ILE A 92 -8.29 -12.52 -8.04
C ILE A 92 -8.73 -11.10 -8.39
N SER A 93 -8.32 -10.63 -9.57
CA SER A 93 -8.63 -9.29 -10.10
C SER A 93 -10.12 -8.97 -10.19
N ARG A 94 -10.98 -10.00 -10.30
CA ARG A 94 -12.44 -9.85 -10.35
C ARG A 94 -13.01 -9.27 -9.06
N ASP A 95 -12.43 -9.57 -7.91
CA ASP A 95 -13.03 -9.25 -6.63
C ASP A 95 -12.66 -7.83 -6.16
N TYR A 96 -11.76 -7.15 -6.89
CA TYR A 96 -11.22 -5.83 -6.56
C TYR A 96 -10.98 -4.98 -7.82
N PRO A 97 -12.05 -4.60 -8.53
CA PRO A 97 -11.95 -3.87 -9.79
C PRO A 97 -11.22 -2.53 -9.65
N GLU A 98 -11.29 -1.88 -8.48
CA GLU A 98 -10.66 -0.58 -8.23
C GLU A 98 -9.14 -0.66 -8.29
N ALA A 99 -8.55 -1.77 -7.83
CA ALA A 99 -7.11 -1.98 -7.90
C ALA A 99 -6.64 -2.11 -9.35
N VAL A 100 -7.38 -2.87 -10.18
CA VAL A 100 -7.07 -3.06 -11.60
C VAL A 100 -7.18 -1.74 -12.36
N THR A 101 -8.28 -1.01 -12.16
CA THR A 101 -8.48 0.30 -12.80
C THR A 101 -7.47 1.33 -12.30
N GLY A 102 -7.13 1.28 -11.00
CA GLY A 102 -6.16 2.16 -10.38
C GLY A 102 -4.76 1.95 -10.94
N GLN A 103 -4.36 0.69 -11.15
CA GLN A 103 -3.06 0.39 -11.74
C GLN A 103 -3.00 0.89 -13.19
N ALA A 104 -4.03 0.64 -14.00
CA ALA A 104 -4.08 1.16 -15.37
C ALA A 104 -4.06 2.70 -15.42
N ALA A 105 -4.69 3.38 -14.46
CA ALA A 105 -4.66 4.82 -14.35
C ALA A 105 -3.28 5.35 -13.96
N LEU A 106 -2.62 4.70 -12.99
CA LEU A 106 -1.26 5.02 -12.59
C LEU A 106 -0.28 4.81 -13.75
N ASP A 107 -0.35 3.66 -14.44
CA ASP A 107 0.51 3.36 -15.59
C ASP A 107 0.38 4.41 -16.69
N LYS A 108 -0.86 4.82 -16.99
CA LYS A 108 -1.12 5.89 -17.95
C LYS A 108 -0.50 7.21 -17.50
N TRP A 109 -0.73 7.61 -16.25
CA TRP A 109 -0.20 8.87 -15.70
C TRP A 109 1.33 8.87 -15.68
N LEU A 110 1.97 7.76 -15.30
CA LEU A 110 3.43 7.61 -15.35
C LEU A 110 3.98 7.72 -16.77
N GLY A 111 3.25 7.23 -17.77
CA GLY A 111 3.59 7.40 -19.18
C GLY A 111 3.62 8.87 -19.63
N GLU A 112 2.80 9.71 -19.00
CA GLU A 112 2.72 11.16 -19.24
C GLU A 112 3.73 11.96 -18.41
N HIS A 113 4.27 11.39 -17.32
CA HIS A 113 5.17 12.02 -16.34
C HIS A 113 6.50 11.25 -16.17
N GLN A 114 7.10 10.83 -17.29
CA GLN A 114 8.30 9.99 -17.25
C GLN A 114 9.49 10.64 -16.54
N GLU A 115 9.55 11.97 -16.51
CA GLU A 115 10.58 12.75 -15.81
C GLU A 115 10.56 12.57 -14.29
N LEU A 116 9.45 12.09 -13.72
CA LEU A 116 9.29 11.85 -12.29
C LEU A 116 9.73 10.44 -11.88
N ILE A 117 9.84 9.50 -12.84
CA ILE A 117 10.15 8.10 -12.55
C ILE A 117 11.59 7.98 -12.04
N PRO A 118 11.83 7.39 -10.85
CA PRO A 118 13.17 7.20 -10.33
C PRO A 118 14.01 6.34 -11.29
N SER A 119 15.20 6.83 -11.67
CA SER A 119 16.12 6.15 -12.58
C SER A 119 16.58 4.77 -12.11
N ASP A 120 16.52 4.56 -10.80
CA ASP A 120 17.12 3.42 -10.10
C ASP A 120 16.11 2.27 -9.95
N GLY A 121 14.83 2.53 -10.27
CA GLY A 121 13.69 1.63 -10.02
C GLY A 121 13.16 0.91 -11.26
N ILE A 122 13.69 1.18 -12.46
CA ILE A 122 13.39 0.37 -13.64
C ILE A 122 14.38 -0.78 -13.64
N ALA A 123 14.04 -1.87 -12.97
CA ALA A 123 14.64 -3.15 -13.33
C ALA A 123 14.42 -3.30 -14.83
N SER A 124 15.50 -3.26 -15.63
CA SER A 124 15.40 -3.57 -17.06
C SER A 124 14.60 -4.87 -17.19
N PRO A 125 13.58 -4.92 -18.06
CA PRO A 125 12.87 -6.15 -18.29
C PRO A 125 13.90 -7.23 -18.65
N ALA A 126 13.89 -8.31 -17.88
CA ALA A 126 14.74 -9.47 -18.11
C ALA A 126 14.42 -10.13 -19.46
#